data_AF-A0A017THD8-F1
#
_entry.id   AF-A0A017THD8-F1
#
_cell.length_a   1.000
_cell.length_b   1.000
_cell.length_c   1.000
_cell.angle_alpha   90.00
_cell.angle_beta   90.00
_cell.angle_gamma   90.00
#
_symmetry.space_group_name_H-M   'P 1'
#
loop_
_entity.id
_entity.type
_entity.pdbx_description
1 polymer ?
#
loop_
_entity_poly.entity_id
_entity_poly.type
_entity_poly.pdbx_seq_one_letter_code
_entity_poly.pdbx_strand_id
1 'polypeptide(L)'
;MRALVEALCSDACAGRKPGTRGGQEARKLVRDALRRAGLDPQEQAVPGCNRANVIAQIAGDTARYVLIGAHYDHLGSDSGQIYRGADDNTAAVAILVEVAQASEEGVVIRRADAEIIPPLSAGRAVAETLLADCDAQGRLPEELQMQATLLVGLLEQRLA
;
A
#
# COMPACT_ATOMS: atom_id res chain seq x y z
N MET A 1 3.63 13.93 10.25
CA MET A 1 3.85 13.85 8.78
C MET A 1 5.33 14.01 8.37
N ARG A 2 5.96 15.17 8.63
CA ARG A 2 7.34 15.48 8.18
C ARG A 2 8.39 14.44 8.56
N ALA A 3 8.39 13.98 9.81
CA ALA A 3 9.38 13.03 10.31
C ALA A 3 9.39 11.69 9.54
N LEU A 4 8.22 11.21 9.10
CA LEU A 4 8.13 9.98 8.31
C LEU A 4 8.68 10.19 6.89
N VAL A 5 8.42 11.35 6.30
CA VAL A 5 8.99 11.71 4.99
C VAL A 5 10.52 11.75 5.06
N GLU A 6 11.06 12.42 6.08
CA GLU A 6 12.51 12.50 6.28
C GLU A 6 13.14 11.13 6.50
N ALA A 7 12.50 10.27 7.30
CA ALA A 7 12.99 8.91 7.57
C ALA A 7 13.01 8.04 6.31
N LEU A 8 11.92 8.06 5.52
CA LEU A 8 11.83 7.29 4.28
C LEU A 8 12.75 7.83 3.19
N CYS A 9 13.02 9.13 3.18
CA CYS A 9 13.96 9.77 2.25
C CYS A 9 15.42 9.71 2.73
N SER A 10 15.71 9.04 3.85
CA SER A 10 17.05 8.98 4.44
C SER A 10 18.02 8.09 3.66
N ASP A 11 19.31 8.24 3.93
CA ASP A 11 20.37 7.41 3.34
C ASP A 11 20.23 5.94 3.77
N ALA A 12 19.69 5.66 4.96
CA ALA A 12 19.40 4.30 5.42
C ALA A 12 18.37 3.58 4.51
N CYS A 13 17.42 4.35 3.96
CA CYS A 13 16.46 3.85 3.00
C CYS A 13 17.03 3.73 1.58
N ALA A 14 18.16 4.38 1.27
CA ALA A 14 18.90 4.25 0.00
C ALA A 14 18.00 4.27 -1.26
N GLY A 15 16.99 5.14 -1.27
CA GLY A 15 16.03 5.27 -2.38
C GLY A 15 15.06 4.09 -2.54
N ARG A 16 14.97 3.22 -1.54
CA ARG A 16 13.87 2.25 -1.33
C ARG A 16 13.62 1.31 -2.51
N LYS A 17 14.69 0.91 -3.21
CA LYS A 17 14.57 -0.04 -4.30
C LYS A 17 13.96 -1.35 -3.81
N PRO A 18 12.90 -1.87 -4.46
CA PRO A 18 12.26 -3.10 -4.03
C PRO A 18 13.24 -4.27 -3.90
N GLY A 19 13.10 -5.07 -2.83
CA GLY A 19 13.94 -6.24 -2.57
C GLY A 19 15.33 -5.93 -2.01
N THR A 20 15.72 -4.66 -1.89
CA THR A 20 16.99 -4.26 -1.31
C THR A 20 16.88 -4.04 0.21
N ARG A 21 18.03 -3.87 0.88
CA ARG A 21 18.08 -3.48 2.30
C ARG A 21 17.36 -2.15 2.55
N GLY A 22 17.47 -1.20 1.63
CA GLY A 22 16.79 0.10 1.72
C GLY A 22 15.26 -0.02 1.65
N GLY A 23 14.76 -0.91 0.77
CA GLY A 23 13.33 -1.24 0.70
C GLY A 23 12.83 -1.94 1.98
N GLN A 24 13.63 -2.83 2.56
CA GLN A 24 13.30 -3.49 3.84
C GLN A 24 13.25 -2.49 5.00
N GLU A 25 14.18 -1.53 5.05
CA GLU A 25 14.16 -0.46 6.06
C GLU A 25 12.92 0.42 5.89
N ALA A 26 12.57 0.78 4.65
CA ALA A 26 11.34 1.51 4.37
C ALA A 26 10.10 0.77 4.85
N ARG A 27 9.98 -0.52 4.54
CA ARG A 27 8.88 -1.39 5.00
C ARG A 27 8.75 -1.38 6.52
N LYS A 28 9.87 -1.48 7.23
CA LYS A 28 9.91 -1.39 8.70
C LYS A 28 9.42 -0.03 9.21
N LEU A 29 9.92 1.07 8.66
CA LEU A 29 9.50 2.42 9.05
C LEU A 29 8.00 2.65 8.83
N VAL A 30 7.47 2.16 7.71
CA VAL A 30 6.05 2.21 7.34
C VAL A 30 5.20 1.45 8.36
N ARG A 31 5.61 0.25 8.74
CA ARG A 31 4.93 -0.54 9.77
C ARG A 31 4.95 0.11 11.14
N ASP A 32 6.12 0.59 11.55
CA ASP A 32 6.26 1.22 12.86
C ASP A 32 5.44 2.51 12.93
N ALA A 33 5.29 3.23 11.82
CA ALA A 33 4.41 4.38 11.73
C ALA A 33 2.92 4.02 11.87
N LEU A 34 2.46 2.94 11.21
CA LEU A 34 1.08 2.46 11.37
C LEU A 34 0.80 1.97 12.79
N ARG A 35 1.75 1.28 13.42
CA ARG A 35 1.64 0.87 14.84
C ARG A 35 1.55 2.04 15.79
N ARG A 36 2.35 3.09 15.56
CA ARG A 36 2.25 4.34 16.34
C ARG A 36 0.91 5.04 16.13
N ALA A 37 0.26 4.84 14.99
CA ALA A 37 -1.10 5.30 14.72
C ALA A 37 -2.18 4.39 15.33
N GLY A 38 -1.82 3.38 16.12
CA GLY A 38 -2.77 2.49 16.80
C GLY A 38 -3.28 1.32 15.95
N LEU A 39 -2.71 1.08 14.77
CA LEU A 39 -3.13 0.00 13.88
C LEU A 39 -2.25 -1.25 14.03
N ASP A 40 -2.79 -2.38 13.59
CA ASP A 40 -2.04 -3.63 13.48
C ASP A 40 -1.69 -3.94 12.01
N PRO A 41 -0.51 -3.51 11.52
CA PRO A 41 -0.13 -3.72 10.13
C PRO A 41 0.32 -5.17 9.87
N GLN A 42 -0.35 -5.81 8.92
CA GLN A 42 -0.01 -7.12 8.38
C GLN A 42 0.86 -6.97 7.13
N GLU A 43 1.75 -7.94 6.93
CA GLU A 43 2.64 -7.98 5.79
C GLU A 43 2.19 -9.06 4.81
N GLN A 44 1.93 -8.68 3.56
CA GLN A 44 1.64 -9.63 2.48
C GLN A 44 2.87 -9.78 1.60
N ALA A 45 3.61 -10.87 1.79
CA ALA A 45 4.79 -11.19 0.99
C ALA A 45 4.42 -11.41 -0.50
N VAL A 46 5.23 -10.84 -1.40
CA VAL A 46 5.12 -11.04 -2.84
C VAL A 46 5.95 -12.27 -3.22
N PRO A 47 5.37 -13.34 -3.80
CA PRO A 47 6.11 -14.55 -4.14
C PRO A 47 7.27 -14.27 -5.11
N GLY A 48 8.39 -14.97 -4.90
CA GLY A 48 9.54 -14.92 -5.81
C GLY A 48 10.37 -13.63 -5.76
N CYS A 49 10.03 -12.68 -4.89
CA CYS A 49 10.87 -11.53 -4.61
C CYS A 49 10.81 -11.14 -3.12
N ASN A 50 11.89 -10.57 -2.59
CA ASN A 50 11.97 -10.16 -1.18
C ASN A 50 11.22 -8.83 -0.93
N ARG A 51 9.95 -8.80 -1.31
CA ARG A 51 9.06 -7.62 -1.30
C ARG A 51 7.77 -7.99 -0.57
N ALA A 52 7.08 -6.99 -0.05
CA ALA A 52 5.78 -7.23 0.56
C ALA A 52 4.92 -5.98 0.64
N ASN A 53 3.62 -6.15 0.45
CA ASN A 53 2.69 -5.08 0.79
C ASN A 53 2.57 -4.95 2.32
N VAL A 54 2.30 -3.74 2.79
CA VAL A 54 1.95 -3.48 4.20
C VAL A 54 0.50 -3.04 4.24
N ILE A 55 -0.33 -3.78 4.98
CA ILE A 55 -1.78 -3.61 5.01
C ILE A 55 -2.18 -3.36 6.46
N ALA A 56 -3.01 -2.36 6.70
CA ALA A 56 -3.61 -2.12 8.01
C ALA A 56 -5.09 -1.81 7.83
N GLN A 57 -5.88 -2.12 8.86
CA GLN A 57 -7.33 -1.95 8.82
C GLN A 57 -7.77 -1.15 10.03
N ILE A 58 -8.67 -0.20 9.80
CA ILE A 58 -9.51 0.41 10.82
C ILE A 58 -10.86 -0.28 10.70
N ALA A 59 -11.28 -0.98 11.75
CA ALA A 59 -12.58 -1.63 11.81
C ALA A 59 -13.69 -0.58 11.68
N GLY A 60 -14.79 -0.94 11.02
CA GLY A 60 -16.01 -0.14 11.00
C GLY A 60 -17.23 -1.02 11.11
N ASP A 61 -18.40 -0.39 11.18
CA ASP A 61 -19.65 -1.06 11.54
C ASP A 61 -20.41 -1.68 10.36
N THR A 62 -19.83 -1.65 9.16
CA THR A 62 -20.46 -2.20 7.95
C THR A 62 -19.55 -3.19 7.24
N ALA A 63 -20.14 -4.08 6.47
CA ALA A 63 -19.42 -5.02 5.60
C ALA A 63 -18.78 -4.37 4.35
N ARG A 64 -18.78 -3.03 4.25
CA ARG A 64 -18.18 -2.29 3.13
C ARG A 64 -16.80 -1.78 3.51
N TYR A 65 -15.89 -1.84 2.55
CA TYR A 65 -14.51 -1.40 2.72
C TYR A 65 -14.20 -0.23 1.80
N VAL A 66 -13.47 0.75 2.33
CA VAL A 66 -12.79 1.79 1.53
C VAL A 66 -11.31 1.45 1.53
N LEU A 67 -10.74 1.26 0.34
CA LEU A 67 -9.32 0.94 0.18
C LEU A 67 -8.53 2.18 -0.22
N ILE A 68 -7.58 2.60 0.63
CA ILE A 68 -6.69 3.73 0.36
C ILE A 68 -5.27 3.21 0.11
N GLY A 69 -4.66 3.66 -0.99
CA GLY A 69 -3.38 3.18 -1.52
C GLY A 69 -2.26 4.22 -1.51
N ALA A 70 -1.02 3.80 -1.20
CA ALA A 70 0.21 4.52 -1.53
C ALA A 70 1.34 3.50 -1.77
N HIS A 71 2.42 3.89 -2.46
CA HIS A 71 3.61 3.05 -2.56
C HIS A 71 4.80 3.62 -1.83
N TYR A 72 5.59 2.74 -1.21
CA TYR A 72 6.74 3.14 -0.40
C TYR A 72 8.07 2.77 -1.05
N ASP A 73 8.06 1.97 -2.11
CA ASP A 73 9.24 1.72 -2.92
C ASP A 73 9.59 2.91 -3.80
N HIS A 74 10.84 2.94 -4.25
CA HIS A 74 11.29 3.91 -5.24
C HIS A 74 12.51 3.38 -6.03
N LEU A 75 13.18 4.24 -6.81
CA LEU A 75 14.16 3.83 -7.82
C LEU A 75 15.48 3.28 -7.25
N GLY A 76 15.81 3.58 -6.00
CA GLY A 76 17.08 3.23 -5.37
C GLY A 76 18.16 4.29 -5.56
N SER A 77 19.37 3.83 -5.86
CA SER A 77 20.50 4.67 -6.19
C SER A 77 21.16 4.25 -7.48
N ASP A 78 21.69 5.22 -8.21
CA ASP A 78 22.51 5.01 -9.39
C ASP A 78 23.68 6.01 -9.40
N SER A 79 24.87 5.54 -9.76
CA SER A 79 26.06 6.38 -9.95
C SER A 79 26.38 7.35 -8.79
N GLY A 80 26.10 6.93 -7.55
CA GLY A 80 26.32 7.73 -6.34
C GLY A 80 25.15 8.68 -5.98
N GLN A 81 24.17 8.85 -6.85
CA GLN A 81 22.96 9.60 -6.58
C GLN A 81 21.89 8.69 -5.97
N ILE A 82 21.31 9.11 -4.85
CA ILE A 82 20.13 8.46 -4.24
C ILE A 82 18.88 9.16 -4.76
N TYR A 83 17.95 8.42 -5.36
CA TYR A 83 16.63 8.92 -5.69
C TYR A 83 15.76 8.84 -4.44
N ARG A 84 15.43 9.97 -3.83
CA ARG A 84 14.77 9.99 -2.51
C ARG A 84 13.25 9.83 -2.60
N GLY A 85 12.63 10.18 -3.73
CA GLY A 85 11.20 9.97 -3.96
C GLY A 85 10.29 10.65 -2.92
N ALA A 86 10.61 11.89 -2.53
CA ALA A 86 9.84 12.59 -1.49
C ALA A 86 8.38 12.79 -1.93
N ASP A 87 8.19 13.24 -3.16
CA ASP A 87 6.86 13.39 -3.78
C ASP A 87 6.34 12.06 -4.34
N ASP A 88 7.25 11.22 -4.83
CA ASP A 88 6.97 9.92 -5.46
C ASP A 88 7.58 8.75 -4.65
N ASN A 89 6.87 8.14 -3.70
CA ASN A 89 5.55 8.53 -3.21
C ASN A 89 5.52 8.60 -1.67
N THR A 90 6.61 9.12 -1.11
CA THR A 90 6.77 9.25 0.34
C THR A 90 5.71 10.18 0.94
N ALA A 91 5.36 11.25 0.24
CA ALA A 91 4.35 12.20 0.68
C ALA A 91 2.99 11.53 0.87
N ALA A 92 2.49 10.73 -0.09
CA ALA A 92 1.21 10.03 0.09
C ALA A 92 1.30 8.94 1.16
N VAL A 93 2.44 8.26 1.30
CA VAL A 93 2.65 7.34 2.43
C VAL A 93 2.48 8.09 3.76
N ALA A 94 3.07 9.27 3.90
CA ALA A 94 2.94 10.07 5.11
C ALA A 94 1.52 10.55 5.34
N ILE A 95 0.87 11.14 4.33
CA ILE A 95 -0.54 11.59 4.40
C ILE A 95 -1.44 10.44 4.84
N LEU A 96 -1.24 9.24 4.27
CA LEU A 96 -2.03 8.07 4.61
C LEU A 96 -1.86 7.68 6.09
N VAL A 97 -0.64 7.74 6.69
CA VAL A 97 -0.48 7.49 8.14
C VAL A 97 -1.26 8.52 8.94
N GLU A 98 -1.19 9.80 8.56
CA GLU A 98 -1.87 10.87 9.30
C GLU A 98 -3.39 10.71 9.22
N VAL A 99 -3.92 10.39 8.04
CA VAL A 99 -5.34 10.05 7.86
C VAL A 99 -5.70 8.86 8.73
N ALA A 100 -4.88 7.81 8.75
CA ALA A 100 -5.10 6.64 9.62
C ALA A 100 -5.21 7.01 11.09
N GLN A 101 -4.30 7.88 11.56
CA GLN A 101 -4.24 8.33 12.95
C GLN A 101 -5.40 9.26 13.33
N ALA A 102 -5.90 10.04 12.37
CA ALA A 102 -6.99 10.99 12.58
C ALA A 102 -8.39 10.40 12.30
N SER A 103 -8.47 9.22 11.70
CA SER A 103 -9.73 8.56 11.38
C SER A 103 -10.28 7.84 12.61
N GLU A 104 -11.58 8.01 12.85
CA GLU A 104 -12.36 7.07 13.66
C GLU A 104 -13.02 6.04 12.72
N GLU A 105 -13.35 4.87 13.28
CA GLU A 105 -13.88 3.62 12.68
C GLU A 105 -14.27 3.63 11.17
N GLY A 106 -13.67 2.70 10.39
CA GLY A 106 -14.18 2.30 9.06
C GLY A 106 -13.28 2.45 7.81
N VAL A 107 -11.95 2.51 7.92
CA VAL A 107 -11.05 2.73 6.76
C VAL A 107 -10.01 1.60 6.59
N VAL A 108 -9.96 0.96 5.41
CA VAL A 108 -8.90 -0.01 5.07
C VAL A 108 -7.76 0.69 4.35
N ILE A 109 -6.57 0.50 4.87
CA ILE A 109 -5.37 1.18 4.43
C ILE A 109 -4.39 0.15 3.85
N ARG A 110 -4.09 0.26 2.55
CA ARG A 110 -3.18 -0.65 1.86
C ARG A 110 -1.98 0.11 1.30
N ARG A 111 -0.79 -0.45 1.44
CA ARG A 111 0.41 0.08 0.79
C ARG A 111 1.06 -0.95 -0.10
N ALA A 112 1.40 -0.53 -1.32
CA ALA A 112 2.06 -1.37 -2.31
C ALA A 112 3.59 -1.14 -2.28
N ASP A 113 4.37 -2.21 -2.42
CA ASP A 113 5.85 -2.20 -2.45
C ASP A 113 6.41 -2.31 -3.88
N ALA A 114 5.58 -2.10 -4.89
CA ALA A 114 5.89 -2.50 -6.26
C ALA A 114 5.09 -1.71 -7.29
N GLU A 115 5.01 -0.39 -7.14
CA GLU A 115 4.36 0.46 -8.13
C GLU A 115 5.12 0.45 -9.48
N ILE A 116 6.41 0.10 -9.48
CA ILE A 116 7.25 -0.01 -10.68
C ILE A 116 7.50 -1.48 -11.12
N ILE A 117 6.47 -2.34 -11.11
CA ILE A 117 6.47 -3.60 -11.89
C ILE A 117 5.24 -3.61 -12.81
N PRO A 118 5.38 -3.79 -14.15
CA PRO A 118 4.28 -3.74 -15.11
C PRO A 118 3.00 -4.58 -14.81
N PRO A 119 3.06 -5.73 -14.11
CA PRO A 119 1.86 -6.49 -13.74
C PRO A 119 1.12 -5.93 -12.52
N LEU A 120 1.77 -5.10 -11.68
CA LEU A 120 1.16 -4.49 -10.49
C LEU A 120 0.67 -3.05 -10.76
N SER A 121 1.19 -2.38 -11.80
CA SER A 121 0.52 -1.23 -12.42
C SER A 121 -0.85 -1.59 -13.01
N ALA A 122 -1.09 -2.88 -13.30
CA ALA A 122 -2.41 -3.38 -13.66
C ALA A 122 -3.38 -3.44 -12.47
N GLY A 123 -2.91 -3.35 -11.21
CA GLY A 123 -3.82 -3.29 -10.05
C GLY A 123 -4.71 -2.05 -10.07
N ARG A 124 -4.16 -0.91 -10.53
CA ARG A 124 -4.92 0.30 -10.81
C ARG A 124 -5.86 0.10 -11.99
N ALA A 125 -5.37 -0.42 -13.12
CA ALA A 125 -6.22 -0.65 -14.29
C ALA A 125 -7.36 -1.65 -14.02
N VAL A 126 -7.11 -2.70 -13.23
CA VAL A 126 -8.11 -3.69 -12.80
C VAL A 126 -9.08 -3.07 -11.81
N ALA A 127 -8.60 -2.30 -10.83
CA ALA A 127 -9.48 -1.56 -9.92
C ALA A 127 -10.32 -0.51 -10.65
N GLU A 128 -9.75 0.24 -11.59
CA GLU A 128 -10.44 1.22 -12.43
C GLU A 128 -11.44 0.55 -13.37
N THR A 129 -11.11 -0.60 -13.97
CA THR A 129 -12.05 -1.38 -14.80
C THR A 129 -13.22 -1.87 -13.95
N LEU A 130 -12.93 -2.46 -12.79
CA LEU A 130 -13.98 -2.92 -11.87
C LEU A 130 -14.84 -1.76 -11.33
N LEU A 131 -14.24 -0.60 -11.05
CA LEU A 131 -14.97 0.59 -10.60
C LEU A 131 -15.80 1.24 -11.71
N ALA A 132 -15.33 1.21 -12.96
CA ALA A 132 -16.04 1.74 -14.12
C ALA A 132 -17.26 0.89 -14.48
N ASP A 133 -17.22 -0.40 -14.18
CA ASP A 133 -18.32 -1.34 -14.43
C ASP A 133 -19.34 -1.38 -13.27
N CYS A 134 -19.07 -0.70 -12.15
CA CYS A 134 -20.03 -0.57 -11.07
C CYS A 134 -21.26 0.24 -11.47
N ASP A 135 -22.44 -0.20 -11.00
CA ASP A 135 -23.67 0.59 -11.13
C ASP A 135 -23.62 1.87 -10.27
N ALA A 136 -24.65 2.71 -10.39
CA ALA A 136 -24.77 3.97 -9.64
C ALA A 136 -24.81 3.78 -8.10
N GLN A 137 -24.91 2.54 -7.62
CA GLN A 137 -24.88 2.16 -6.21
C GLN A 137 -23.55 1.49 -5.81
N GLY A 138 -22.58 1.42 -6.74
CA GLY A 138 -21.25 0.85 -6.52
C GLY A 138 -21.20 -0.68 -6.63
N ARG A 139 -22.18 -1.33 -7.26
CA ARG A 139 -22.24 -2.78 -7.40
C ARG A 139 -21.68 -3.23 -8.75
N LEU A 140 -20.77 -4.19 -8.71
CA LEU A 140 -20.23 -4.83 -9.91
C LEU A 140 -21.29 -5.71 -10.62
N PRO A 141 -21.21 -5.89 -11.95
CA PRO A 141 -22.02 -6.85 -12.70
C PRO A 141 -21.77 -8.27 -12.19
N GLU A 142 -22.81 -9.11 -12.16
CA GLU A 142 -22.78 -10.45 -11.57
C GLU A 142 -21.67 -11.34 -12.15
N GLU A 143 -21.34 -11.16 -13.44
CA GLU A 143 -20.25 -11.87 -14.12
C GLU A 143 -18.84 -11.48 -13.61
N LEU A 144 -18.68 -10.23 -13.16
CA LEU A 144 -17.42 -9.68 -12.64
C LEU A 144 -17.30 -9.79 -11.13
N GLN A 145 -18.43 -9.97 -10.43
CA GLN A 145 -18.46 -10.20 -8.98
C GLN A 145 -17.60 -11.40 -8.60
N MET A 146 -17.63 -12.50 -9.34
CA MET A 146 -16.79 -13.67 -9.03
C MET A 146 -15.29 -13.40 -9.21
N GLN A 147 -14.88 -12.54 -10.16
CA GLN A 147 -13.48 -12.15 -10.31
C GLN A 147 -13.02 -11.21 -9.20
N ALA A 148 -13.87 -10.26 -8.81
CA ALA A 148 -13.62 -9.39 -7.67
C ALA A 148 -13.61 -10.17 -6.36
N THR A 149 -14.51 -11.13 -6.17
CA THR A 149 -14.55 -12.05 -5.03
C THR A 149 -13.41 -13.05 -5.04
N LEU A 150 -12.89 -13.48 -6.20
CA LEU A 150 -11.65 -14.27 -6.28
C LEU A 150 -10.43 -13.45 -5.95
N LEU A 151 -10.37 -12.19 -6.37
CA LEU A 151 -9.30 -11.26 -6.01
C LEU A 151 -9.36 -10.96 -4.50
N VAL A 152 -10.53 -10.61 -3.97
CA VAL A 152 -10.77 -10.42 -2.53
C VAL A 152 -10.52 -11.72 -1.76
N GLY A 153 -10.96 -12.87 -2.26
CA GLY A 153 -10.75 -14.19 -1.66
C GLY A 153 -9.30 -14.65 -1.70
N LEU A 154 -8.53 -14.32 -2.73
CA LEU A 154 -7.07 -14.51 -2.77
C LEU A 154 -6.35 -13.57 -1.81
N LEU A 155 -6.93 -12.38 -1.58
CA LEU A 155 -6.45 -11.42 -0.58
C LEU A 155 -6.81 -11.86 0.84
N GLU A 156 -7.99 -12.46 1.07
CA GLU A 156 -8.53 -12.94 2.36
C GLU A 156 -7.98 -14.31 2.78
N GLN A 157 -7.80 -15.26 1.87
CA GLN A 157 -7.18 -16.57 2.17
C GLN A 157 -5.70 -16.47 2.55
N ARG A 158 -5.08 -15.29 2.38
CA ARG A 158 -3.74 -14.99 2.90
C ARG A 158 -3.76 -14.13 4.19
N LEU A 159 -4.95 -13.87 4.74
CA LEU A 159 -5.19 -13.16 6.00
C LEU A 159 -5.63 -14.09 7.15
N ALA A 160 -5.89 -15.38 6.89
CA ALA A 160 -6.11 -16.43 7.90
C ALA A 160 -4.85 -17.26 8.12
#